data_AF-A0A3B9M5R0-F1
#
_entry.id   AF-A0A3B9M5R0-F1
#
_cell.length_a   1.000
_cell.length_b   1.000
_cell.length_c   1.000
_cell.angle_alpha   90.00
_cell.angle_beta   90.00
_cell.angle_gamma   90.00
#
_symmetry.space_group_name_H-M   'P 1'
#
loop_
_entity.id
_entity.type
_entity.pdbx_description
1 polymer ?
#
loop_
_entity_poly.entity_id
_entity_poly.type
_entity_poly.pdbx_seq_one_letter_code
_entity_poly.pdbx_strand_id
1 'polypeptide(L)'
;SEKGASAWHFSFMADWGLVMCAFGVPVADGQAAAVLVMYGILLSRLPLYLWSRQSLRERIQTDRPINLLAAAMLAGSAPFAGFAARVLLLRGATELYWPLALVIAIGLLLWLPPSLRLGRSLGLPRGRQAAGTAIALALSVAIGVYPQPILSLAGL
;
A
#
# COMPACT_ATOMS: atom_id res chain seq x y z
N SER A 1 -14.81 -10.81 -12.14
CA SER A 1 -15.16 -9.87 -13.24
C SER A 1 -13.87 -9.27 -13.80
N GLU A 2 -13.74 -9.20 -15.11
CA GLU A 2 -12.57 -8.64 -15.82
C GLU A 2 -12.21 -7.22 -15.34
N LYS A 3 -13.23 -6.38 -15.09
CA LYS A 3 -13.07 -5.01 -14.54
C LYS A 3 -12.50 -4.95 -13.13
N GLY A 4 -12.79 -5.95 -12.30
CA GLY A 4 -12.28 -6.00 -10.93
C GLY A 4 -10.84 -6.53 -10.87
N ALA A 5 -10.54 -7.54 -11.68
CA ALA A 5 -9.19 -8.05 -11.83
C ALA A 5 -8.23 -7.00 -12.42
N SER A 6 -8.68 -6.23 -13.42
CA SER A 6 -7.89 -5.15 -14.00
C SER A 6 -7.65 -4.01 -13.00
N ALA A 7 -8.63 -3.65 -12.16
CA ALA A 7 -8.44 -2.64 -11.12
C ALA A 7 -7.36 -3.03 -10.10
N TRP A 8 -7.32 -4.31 -9.68
CA TRP A 8 -6.25 -4.83 -8.83
C TRP A 8 -4.88 -4.84 -9.53
N HIS A 9 -4.85 -5.18 -10.82
CA HIS A 9 -3.64 -5.15 -11.64
C HIS A 9 -3.07 -3.73 -11.72
N PHE A 10 -3.86 -2.73 -12.13
CA PHE A 10 -3.40 -1.34 -12.21
C PHE A 10 -2.97 -0.80 -10.85
N SER A 11 -3.64 -1.22 -9.78
CA SER A 11 -3.24 -0.85 -8.43
C SER A 11 -1.86 -1.40 -8.05
N PHE A 12 -1.56 -2.64 -8.45
CA PHE A 12 -0.25 -3.25 -8.27
C PHE A 12 0.83 -2.56 -9.12
N MET A 13 0.52 -2.23 -10.38
CA MET A 13 1.46 -1.54 -11.26
C MET A 13 1.88 -0.18 -10.70
N ALA A 14 0.97 0.61 -10.15
CA ALA A 14 1.38 1.92 -9.65
C ALA A 14 2.03 1.87 -8.26
N ASP A 15 1.84 0.83 -7.45
CA ASP A 15 2.72 0.60 -6.30
C ASP A 15 4.17 0.35 -6.76
N TRP A 16 4.37 -0.45 -7.82
CA TRP A 16 5.70 -0.60 -8.43
C TRP A 16 6.22 0.70 -9.05
N GLY A 17 5.33 1.48 -9.68
CA GLY A 17 5.66 2.83 -10.12
C GLY A 17 6.17 3.70 -8.96
N LEU A 18 5.53 3.61 -7.79
CA LEU A 18 5.94 4.32 -6.59
C LEU A 18 7.32 3.86 -6.08
N VAL A 19 7.60 2.54 -6.13
CA VAL A 19 8.94 1.99 -5.82
C VAL A 19 9.99 2.59 -6.75
N MET A 20 9.73 2.60 -8.06
CA MET A 20 10.65 3.16 -9.06
C MET A 20 10.85 4.67 -8.87
N CYS A 21 9.77 5.42 -8.60
CA CYS A 21 9.85 6.83 -8.26
C CYS A 21 10.73 7.05 -7.02
N ALA A 22 10.56 6.25 -5.97
CA ALA A 22 11.31 6.37 -4.73
C ALA A 22 12.81 6.04 -4.91
N PHE A 23 13.15 4.98 -5.66
CA PHE A 23 14.54 4.71 -6.04
C PHE A 23 15.15 5.82 -6.91
N GLY A 24 14.33 6.48 -7.72
CA GLY A 24 14.73 7.64 -8.52
C GLY A 24 15.02 8.91 -7.71
N VAL A 25 14.73 8.93 -6.39
CA VAL A 25 15.12 9.99 -5.47
C VAL A 25 16.41 9.56 -4.75
N PRO A 26 17.60 10.02 -5.18
CA PRO A 26 18.90 9.49 -4.73
C PRO A 26 19.33 10.06 -3.36
N VAL A 27 18.44 10.03 -2.38
CA VAL A 27 18.69 10.42 -0.98
C VAL A 27 18.22 9.29 -0.05
N ALA A 28 18.73 9.26 1.18
CA ALA A 28 18.45 8.19 2.13
C ALA A 28 16.95 7.96 2.34
N ASP A 29 16.17 9.02 2.48
CA ASP A 29 14.71 8.94 2.65
C ASP A 29 14.00 8.37 1.42
N GLY A 30 14.51 8.61 0.20
CA GLY A 30 13.98 8.01 -1.02
C GLY A 30 14.22 6.50 -1.08
N GLN A 31 15.42 6.05 -0.69
CA GLN A 31 15.76 4.62 -0.59
C GLN A 31 14.92 3.93 0.49
N ALA A 32 14.80 4.55 1.67
CA ALA A 32 13.99 4.04 2.76
C ALA A 32 12.52 3.91 2.36
N ALA A 33 11.98 4.91 1.66
CA ALA A 33 10.64 4.83 1.09
C ALA A 33 10.49 3.65 0.11
N ALA A 34 11.43 3.47 -0.82
CA ALA A 34 11.40 2.39 -1.80
C ALA A 34 11.36 1.01 -1.11
N VAL A 35 12.21 0.81 -0.10
CA VAL A 35 12.26 -0.41 0.71
C VAL A 35 10.91 -0.66 1.40
N LEU A 36 10.34 0.35 2.07
CA LEU A 36 9.05 0.20 2.76
C LEU A 36 7.90 -0.08 1.80
N VAL A 37 7.86 0.55 0.63
CA VAL A 37 6.83 0.22 -0.39
C VAL A 37 6.99 -1.22 -0.86
N MET A 38 8.22 -1.68 -1.12
CA MET A 38 8.49 -3.04 -1.58
C MET A 38 8.07 -4.10 -0.53
N TYR A 39 8.37 -3.86 0.75
CA TYR A 39 7.86 -4.68 1.85
C TYR A 39 6.34 -4.65 1.93
N GLY A 40 5.72 -3.48 1.75
CA GLY A 40 4.28 -3.33 1.65
C GLY A 40 3.67 -4.20 0.55
N ILE A 41 4.26 -4.20 -0.65
CA ILE A 41 3.82 -5.04 -1.77
C ILE A 41 3.90 -6.53 -1.39
N LEU A 42 5.00 -6.99 -0.82
CA LEU A 42 5.21 -8.40 -0.51
C LEU A 42 4.34 -8.90 0.64
N LEU A 43 4.32 -8.17 1.75
CA LEU A 43 3.71 -8.62 3.00
C LEU A 43 2.21 -8.31 3.08
N SER A 44 1.74 -7.30 2.35
CA SER A 44 0.40 -6.77 2.55
C SER A 44 -0.49 -6.85 1.32
N ARG A 45 0.01 -6.49 0.12
CA ARG A 45 -0.77 -6.58 -1.13
C ARG A 45 -1.03 -8.02 -1.56
N LEU A 46 -0.06 -8.92 -1.44
CA LEU A 46 -0.19 -10.29 -1.92
C LEU A 46 -1.29 -11.08 -1.15
N PRO A 47 -1.34 -11.03 0.20
CA PRO A 47 -2.47 -11.61 0.94
C PRO A 47 -3.82 -10.97 0.60
N LEU A 48 -3.88 -9.64 0.43
CA LEU A 48 -5.11 -8.94 0.07
C LEU A 48 -5.60 -9.31 -1.34
N TYR A 49 -4.70 -9.54 -2.30
CA TYR A 49 -5.03 -10.01 -3.64
C TYR A 49 -5.59 -11.45 -3.60
N LEU A 50 -4.99 -12.33 -2.80
CA LEU A 50 -5.51 -13.69 -2.61
C LEU A 50 -6.91 -13.68 -1.98
N TRP A 51 -7.16 -12.76 -1.04
CA TRP A 51 -8.48 -12.55 -0.44
C TRP A 51 -9.49 -12.01 -1.45
N SER A 52 -9.11 -11.04 -2.29
CA SER A 52 -10.03 -10.45 -3.28
C SER A 52 -10.47 -11.45 -4.36
N ARG A 53 -9.69 -12.50 -4.65
CA ARG A 53 -10.04 -13.49 -5.69
C ARG A 53 -11.41 -14.14 -5.52
N GLN A 54 -11.78 -14.50 -4.29
CA GLN A 54 -13.08 -15.15 -4.03
C GLN A 54 -14.24 -14.16 -4.23
N SER A 55 -14.14 -12.95 -3.67
CA SER A 55 -15.19 -11.93 -3.79
C SER A 55 -15.34 -11.37 -5.21
N LEU A 56 -14.24 -11.25 -5.95
CA LEU A 56 -14.24 -10.85 -7.36
C LEU A 56 -14.95 -11.86 -8.27
N ARG A 57 -14.99 -13.13 -7.85
CA ARG A 57 -15.77 -14.20 -8.52
C ARG A 57 -17.24 -14.10 -8.17
N GLU A 58 -17.57 -13.82 -6.91
CA GLU A 58 -18.94 -13.77 -6.39
C GLU A 58 -19.64 -12.40 -6.57
N ARG A 59 -18.92 -11.36 -7.03
CA ARG A 59 -19.41 -9.97 -7.20
C ARG A 59 -19.99 -9.33 -5.93
N ILE A 60 -19.54 -9.77 -4.76
CA ILE A 60 -20.02 -9.22 -3.49
C ILE A 60 -19.23 -7.94 -3.18
N GLN A 61 -19.93 -6.81 -3.09
CA GLN A 61 -19.41 -5.59 -2.47
C GLN A 61 -19.90 -5.55 -1.03
N THR A 62 -19.00 -5.24 -0.09
CA THR A 62 -19.40 -5.17 1.33
C THR A 62 -18.74 -3.97 2.01
N ASP A 63 -19.54 -3.18 2.73
CA ASP A 63 -19.05 -2.09 3.57
C ASP A 63 -18.83 -2.58 5.01
N ARG A 64 -17.91 -3.53 5.18
CA ARG A 64 -17.54 -4.05 6.51
C ARG A 64 -16.35 -3.29 7.10
N PRO A 65 -16.23 -3.21 8.44
CA PRO A 65 -15.11 -2.53 9.09
C PRO A 65 -13.74 -3.02 8.62
N ILE A 66 -13.58 -4.32 8.42
CA ILE A 66 -12.32 -4.91 7.93
C ILE A 66 -11.98 -4.48 6.49
N ASN A 67 -12.99 -4.23 5.66
CA ASN A 67 -12.81 -3.73 4.30
C ASN A 67 -12.42 -2.25 4.31
N LEU A 68 -12.91 -1.48 5.29
CA LEU A 68 -12.48 -0.09 5.50
C LEU A 68 -11.04 -0.03 5.99
N LEU A 69 -10.62 -0.95 6.89
CA LEU A 69 -9.22 -1.06 7.31
C LEU A 69 -8.30 -1.42 6.14
N ALA A 70 -8.71 -2.38 5.32
CA ALA A 70 -7.97 -2.74 4.11
C ALA A 70 -7.94 -1.58 3.09
N ALA A 71 -9.06 -0.86 2.91
CA ALA A 71 -9.13 0.33 2.07
C ALA A 71 -8.16 1.43 2.54
N ALA A 72 -8.13 1.67 3.85
CA ALA A 72 -7.25 2.62 4.51
C ALA A 72 -5.77 2.23 4.34
N MET A 73 -5.45 0.95 4.54
CA MET A 73 -4.11 0.40 4.30
C MET A 73 -3.68 0.55 2.84
N LEU A 74 -4.55 0.23 1.87
CA LEU A 74 -4.29 0.37 0.43
C LEU A 74 -4.10 1.83 0.00
N ALA A 75 -4.86 2.75 0.62
CA ALA A 75 -4.70 4.19 0.42
C ALA A 75 -3.39 4.71 1.03
N GLY A 76 -2.71 3.93 1.88
CA GLY A 76 -1.51 4.34 2.59
C GLY A 76 -1.79 5.28 3.76
N SER A 77 -2.94 5.12 4.43
CA SER A 77 -3.26 5.92 5.60
C SER A 77 -2.39 5.54 6.80
N ALA A 78 -2.26 6.46 7.75
CA ALA A 78 -1.77 6.09 9.08
C ALA A 78 -2.74 5.07 9.74
N PRO A 79 -2.25 4.16 10.60
CA PRO A 79 -0.86 3.97 11.01
C PRO A 79 -0.09 2.92 10.18
N PHE A 80 -0.49 2.69 8.92
CA PHE A 80 0.07 1.60 8.10
C PHE A 80 1.42 1.95 7.45
N ALA A 81 2.20 0.95 7.09
CA ALA A 81 3.52 1.09 6.46
C ALA A 81 3.52 2.01 5.23
N GLY A 82 2.42 1.99 4.47
CA GLY A 82 2.25 2.85 3.29
C GLY A 82 2.27 4.34 3.63
N PHE A 83 1.91 4.74 4.85
CA PHE A 83 1.98 6.12 5.30
C PHE A 83 3.44 6.56 5.52
N ALA A 84 4.19 5.79 6.31
CA ALA A 84 5.60 6.05 6.58
C ALA A 84 6.41 6.12 5.27
N ALA A 85 6.15 5.20 4.34
CA ALA A 85 6.78 5.21 3.02
C ALA A 85 6.48 6.49 2.22
N ARG A 86 5.23 6.97 2.22
CA ARG A 86 4.83 8.21 1.53
C ARG A 86 5.45 9.45 2.17
N VAL A 87 5.55 9.49 3.50
CA VAL A 87 6.20 10.59 4.22
C VAL A 87 7.68 10.67 3.86
N LEU A 88 8.39 9.54 3.92
CA LEU A 88 9.81 9.48 3.54
C LEU A 88 10.01 9.84 2.07
N LEU A 89 9.15 9.37 1.17
CA LEU A 89 9.20 9.72 -0.25
C LEU A 89 9.04 11.23 -0.46
N LEU A 90 8.01 11.83 0.15
CA LEU A 90 7.75 13.27 0.02
C LEU A 90 8.88 14.10 0.62
N ARG A 91 9.44 13.67 1.75
CA ARG A 91 10.59 14.31 2.37
C ARG A 91 11.81 14.25 1.44
N GLY A 92 12.19 13.06 0.98
CA GLY A 92 13.30 12.89 0.05
C GLY A 92 13.12 13.65 -1.25
N ALA A 93 11.90 13.66 -1.81
CA ALA A 93 11.59 14.46 -2.99
C ALA A 93 11.66 15.97 -2.74
N THR A 94 11.30 16.44 -1.53
CA THR A 94 11.40 17.85 -1.15
C THR A 94 12.86 18.28 -1.03
N GLU A 95 13.72 17.43 -0.46
CA GLU A 95 15.15 17.65 -0.35
C GLU A 95 15.84 17.70 -1.73
N LEU A 96 15.38 16.86 -2.67
CA LEU A 96 15.92 16.83 -4.03
C LEU A 96 15.43 17.99 -4.89
N TYR A 97 14.10 18.17 -4.97
CA TYR A 97 13.44 19.19 -5.80
C TYR A 97 11.97 19.38 -5.38
N TRP A 98 11.68 20.44 -4.64
CA TRP A 98 10.34 20.66 -4.05
C TRP A 98 9.14 20.58 -5.01
N PRO A 99 9.20 21.00 -6.30
CA PRO A 99 8.06 20.83 -7.21
C PRO A 99 7.77 19.36 -7.54
N LEU A 100 8.78 18.48 -7.50
CA LEU A 100 8.58 17.04 -7.65
C LEU A 100 7.73 16.50 -6.50
N ALA A 101 7.98 16.97 -5.27
CA ALA A 101 7.19 16.56 -4.11
C ALA A 101 5.71 16.92 -4.28
N LEU A 102 5.39 18.08 -4.89
CA LEU A 102 4.01 18.45 -5.21
C LEU A 102 3.38 17.51 -6.23
N VAL A 103 4.09 17.17 -7.31
CA VAL A 103 3.60 16.23 -8.33
C VAL A 103 3.32 14.86 -7.70
N ILE A 104 4.24 14.37 -6.86
CA ILE A 104 4.06 13.11 -6.13
C ILE A 104 2.86 13.21 -5.18
N ALA A 105 2.75 14.28 -4.39
CA ALA A 105 1.63 14.47 -3.47
C ALA A 105 0.28 14.48 -4.19
N ILE A 106 0.17 15.17 -5.33
CA ILE A 106 -1.04 15.17 -6.16
C ILE A 106 -1.33 13.77 -6.69
N GLY A 107 -0.31 13.05 -7.19
CA GLY A 107 -0.47 11.66 -7.63
C GLY A 107 -0.99 10.76 -6.52
N LEU A 108 -0.47 10.90 -5.30
CA LEU A 108 -0.94 10.18 -4.12
C LEU A 108 -2.38 10.56 -3.75
N LEU A 109 -2.77 11.83 -3.89
CA LEU A 109 -4.15 12.27 -3.65
C LEU A 109 -5.15 11.69 -4.65
N LEU A 110 -4.79 11.69 -5.94
CA LEU A 110 -5.59 11.11 -7.02
C LEU A 110 -5.74 9.59 -6.89
N TRP A 111 -4.84 8.94 -6.14
CA TRP A 111 -4.85 7.51 -5.86
C TRP A 111 -5.83 7.08 -4.75
N LEU A 112 -6.31 8.00 -3.90
CA LEU A 112 -7.22 7.66 -2.81
C LEU A 112 -8.55 7.05 -3.29
N PRO A 113 -9.31 7.66 -4.22
CA PRO A 113 -10.62 7.12 -4.60
C PRO A 113 -10.55 5.70 -5.19
N PRO A 114 -9.61 5.36 -6.10
CA PRO A 114 -9.42 3.98 -6.56
C PRO A 114 -9.10 3.00 -5.42
N SER A 115 -8.26 3.40 -4.47
CA SER A 115 -7.87 2.55 -3.32
C SER A 115 -9.05 2.21 -2.42
N LEU A 116 -9.91 3.20 -2.15
CA LEU A 116 -11.13 3.00 -1.38
C LEU A 116 -12.11 2.06 -2.08
N ARG A 117 -12.27 2.21 -3.40
CA ARG A 117 -13.10 1.31 -4.22
C ARG A 117 -12.58 -0.12 -4.21
N LEU A 118 -11.26 -0.31 -4.22
CA LEU A 118 -10.63 -1.63 -4.13
C LEU A 118 -10.88 -2.29 -2.78
N GLY A 119 -10.77 -1.56 -1.67
CA GLY A 119 -11.06 -2.11 -0.35
C GLY A 119 -12.52 -2.58 -0.21
N ARG A 120 -13.49 -1.86 -0.79
CA ARG A 120 -14.91 -2.28 -0.82
C ARG A 120 -15.17 -3.52 -1.69
N SER A 121 -14.28 -3.84 -2.63
CA SER A 121 -14.36 -5.05 -3.47
C SER A 121 -13.94 -6.32 -2.74
N LEU A 122 -13.42 -6.21 -1.51
CA LEU A 122 -13.06 -7.33 -0.66
C LEU A 122 -14.33 -7.97 -0.07
N GLY A 123 -14.43 -9.30 -0.15
CA GLY A 123 -15.51 -10.07 0.50
C GLY A 123 -15.17 -10.41 1.95
N LEU A 124 -15.92 -11.29 2.59
CA LEU A 124 -15.55 -11.76 3.94
C LEU A 124 -14.36 -12.73 3.85
N PRO A 125 -13.24 -12.50 4.58
CA PRO A 125 -12.16 -13.47 4.62
C PRO A 125 -12.61 -14.69 5.44
N ARG A 126 -12.39 -15.91 4.92
CA ARG A 126 -12.80 -17.15 5.59
C ARG A 126 -11.59 -18.02 5.95
N GLY A 127 -11.65 -18.63 7.14
CA GLY A 127 -10.66 -19.60 7.62
C GLY A 127 -9.23 -19.04 7.63
N ARG A 128 -8.31 -19.74 6.95
CA ARG A 128 -6.89 -19.37 6.87
C ARG A 128 -6.63 -18.00 6.24
N GLN A 129 -7.51 -17.52 5.36
CA GLN A 129 -7.37 -16.19 4.75
C GLN A 129 -7.57 -15.07 5.77
N ALA A 130 -8.47 -15.26 6.75
CA ALA A 130 -8.69 -14.27 7.80
C ALA A 130 -7.44 -14.09 8.68
N ALA A 131 -6.77 -15.19 9.02
CA ALA A 131 -5.50 -15.15 9.73
C ALA A 131 -4.41 -14.43 8.91
N GLY A 132 -4.28 -14.76 7.62
CA GLY A 132 -3.32 -14.10 6.72
C GLY A 132 -3.55 -12.60 6.60
N THR A 133 -4.80 -12.17 6.44
CA THR A 133 -5.17 -10.74 6.39
C THR A 133 -4.89 -10.04 7.72
N ALA A 134 -5.23 -10.66 8.85
CA ALA A 134 -4.98 -10.08 10.17
C ALA A 134 -3.47 -9.91 10.41
N ILE A 135 -2.66 -10.90 10.07
CA ILE A 135 -1.20 -10.83 10.15
C ILE A 135 -0.66 -9.72 9.24
N ALA A 136 -1.14 -9.64 7.99
CA ALA A 136 -0.72 -8.61 7.05
C ALA A 136 -1.03 -7.19 7.54
N LEU A 137 -2.24 -6.97 8.10
CA LEU A 137 -2.63 -5.70 8.70
C LEU A 137 -1.77 -5.38 9.94
N ALA A 138 -1.58 -6.35 10.83
CA ALA A 138 -0.78 -6.18 12.04
C ALA A 138 0.69 -5.84 11.71
N LEU A 139 1.29 -6.55 10.75
CA LEU A 139 2.63 -6.24 10.25
C LEU A 139 2.67 -4.84 9.62
N SER A 140 1.69 -4.49 8.80
CA SER A 140 1.63 -3.16 8.18
C SER A 140 1.57 -2.04 9.23
N VAL A 141 0.79 -2.22 10.31
CA VAL A 141 0.75 -1.27 11.42
C VAL A 141 2.08 -1.25 12.17
N ALA A 142 2.65 -2.40 12.52
CA ALA A 142 3.92 -2.48 13.25
C ALA A 142 5.04 -1.74 12.49
N ILE A 143 5.11 -1.95 11.18
CA ILE A 143 6.09 -1.30 10.29
C ILE A 143 5.79 0.19 10.13
N GLY A 144 4.53 0.58 10.01
CA GLY A 144 4.16 2.00 9.89
C GLY A 144 4.45 2.81 11.15
N VAL A 145 4.26 2.21 12.33
CA VAL A 145 4.57 2.83 13.63
C VAL A 145 6.07 2.82 13.90
N TYR A 146 6.77 1.74 13.56
CA TYR A 146 8.19 1.57 13.82
C TYR A 146 8.91 0.99 12.60
N PRO A 147 9.24 1.83 11.59
CA PRO A 147 9.87 1.38 10.35
C PRO A 147 11.36 1.01 10.52
N GLN A 148 12.01 1.51 11.56
CA GLN A 148 13.47 1.42 11.75
C GLN A 148 14.05 -0.01 11.70
N PRO A 149 13.44 -1.05 12.28
CA PRO A 149 13.98 -2.41 12.21
C PRO A 149 14.05 -2.95 10.78
N ILE A 150 13.11 -2.57 9.92
CA ILE A 150 13.12 -3.00 8.52
C ILE A 150 14.19 -2.23 7.74
N LEU A 151 14.29 -0.92 8.00
CA LEU A 151 15.29 -0.09 7.36
C LEU A 151 16.71 -0.53 7.75
N SER A 152 16.94 -0.83 9.03
CA SER A 152 18.25 -1.26 9.51
C SER A 152 18.67 -2.62 8.93
N LEU A 153 17.72 -3.55 8.73
CA LEU A 153 17.97 -4.81 8.02
C LEU A 153 18.35 -4.58 6.55
N ALA A 154 17.91 -3.47 5.94
CA ALA A 154 18.28 -3.07 4.60
C ALA A 154 19.54 -2.17 4.55
N GLY A 155 20.18 -1.90 5.69
CA GLY A 155 21.37 -1.05 5.78
C GLY A 155 21.09 0.46 5.74
N LEU A 156 19.87 0.88 6.08
CA LEU A 156 19.39 2.27 6.12
C LEU A 156 19.02 2.68 7.56
#